data_AF-A0A5C9CPQ7-F1
#
_entry.id   AF-A0A5C9CPQ7-F1
#
_cell.length_a   1.000
_cell.length_b   1.000
_cell.length_c   1.000
_cell.angle_alpha   90.00
_cell.angle_beta   90.00
_cell.angle_gamma   90.00
#
_symmetry.space_group_name_H-M   'P 1'
#
loop_
_entity.id
_entity.type
_entity.pdbx_description
1 polymer ?
#
loop_
_entity_poly.entity_id
_entity_poly.type
_entity_poly.pdbx_seq_one_letter_code
_entity_poly.pdbx_strand_id
1 'polypeptide(L)'
;MSQTFRSLIHSRLVLGLKAYEHAYPNTDIVLIEPNHRDPELYLANTFSYSQRRHLAEHAYQQTRQMLRANQTGLSSKLGYHGITLNHAVLDDVNKHLCQPKRPSTRVGRSLTKLHNILDNLQQVVKVAAPEGSH
;
A
#
# COMPACT_ATOMS: atom_id res chain seq x y z
N MET A 1 2.19 -18.19 -3.24
CA MET A 1 0.70 -18.18 -3.25
C MET A 1 0.23 -16.77 -3.61
N SER A 2 -0.72 -16.56 -4.56
CA SER A 2 -1.62 -15.37 -4.57
C SER A 2 -2.41 -15.09 -5.85
N GLN A 3 -2.15 -15.71 -7.01
CA GLN A 3 -2.85 -15.29 -8.25
C GLN A 3 -4.36 -15.52 -8.20
N THR A 4 -4.83 -16.68 -7.71
CA THR A 4 -6.26 -16.96 -7.53
C THR A 4 -6.91 -16.03 -6.51
N PHE A 5 -6.22 -15.70 -5.41
CA PHE A 5 -6.72 -14.79 -4.37
C PHE A 5 -6.86 -13.36 -4.91
N ARG A 6 -5.91 -12.88 -5.71
CA ARG A 6 -5.99 -11.59 -6.40
C ARG A 6 -7.17 -11.54 -7.37
N SER A 7 -7.36 -12.59 -8.18
CA SER A 7 -8.49 -12.68 -9.10
C SER A 7 -9.84 -12.64 -8.37
N LEU A 8 -9.95 -13.30 -7.22
CA LEU A 8 -11.16 -13.28 -6.40
C LEU A 8 -11.44 -11.91 -5.77
N ILE A 9 -10.43 -11.25 -5.20
CA ILE A 9 -10.58 -9.89 -4.65
C ILE A 9 -10.97 -8.90 -5.75
N HIS A 10 -10.27 -8.94 -6.89
CA HIS A 10 -10.54 -8.05 -8.02
C HIS A 10 -11.96 -8.27 -8.57
N SER A 11 -12.40 -9.53 -8.68
CA SER A 11 -13.77 -9.84 -9.10
C SER A 11 -14.82 -9.24 -8.16
N ARG A 12 -14.61 -9.36 -6.84
CA ARG A 12 -15.51 -8.77 -5.83
C ARG A 12 -15.50 -7.24 -5.88
N LEU A 13 -14.34 -6.62 -6.07
CA LEU A 13 -14.22 -5.17 -6.18
C LEU A 13 -15.00 -4.65 -7.40
N VAL A 14 -14.81 -5.27 -8.57
CA VAL A 14 -15.53 -4.88 -9.80
C VAL A 14 -17.04 -5.02 -9.64
N LEU A 15 -17.51 -6.13 -9.04
CA LEU A 15 -18.93 -6.33 -8.77
C LEU A 15 -19.47 -5.31 -7.75
N GLY A 16 -18.70 -5.01 -6.71
CA GLY A 16 -19.05 -3.99 -5.71
C GLY A 16 -19.18 -2.61 -6.33
N LEU A 17 -18.22 -2.21 -7.18
CA LEU A 17 -18.27 -0.93 -7.90
C LEU A 17 -19.50 -0.81 -8.80
N LYS A 18 -19.84 -1.85 -9.57
CA LYS A 18 -21.06 -1.86 -10.39
C LYS A 18 -22.33 -1.70 -9.56
N ALA A 19 -22.36 -2.31 -8.37
CA ALA A 19 -23.49 -2.14 -7.45
C ALA A 19 -23.57 -0.70 -6.92
N TYR A 20 -22.43 -0.07 -6.58
CA TYR A 20 -22.39 1.34 -6.17
C TYR A 20 -22.81 2.29 -7.30
N GLU A 21 -22.38 2.06 -8.53
CA GLU A 21 -22.81 2.84 -9.70
C GLU A 21 -24.34 2.79 -9.89
N HIS A 22 -24.95 1.62 -9.67
CA HIS A 22 -26.40 1.47 -9.77
C HIS A 22 -27.16 2.10 -8.60
N ALA A 23 -26.65 1.94 -7.37
CA ALA A 23 -27.29 2.49 -6.17
C ALA A 23 -27.15 4.01 -6.06
N TYR A 24 -26.06 4.58 -6.59
CA TYR A 24 -25.72 6.00 -6.51
C TYR A 24 -25.37 6.57 -7.89
N PRO A 25 -26.35 6.69 -8.81
CA PRO A 25 -26.10 7.05 -10.22
C PRO A 25 -25.56 8.47 -10.41
N ASN A 26 -25.74 9.35 -9.42
CA ASN A 26 -25.29 10.74 -9.45
C ASN A 26 -24.13 10.99 -8.48
N THR A 27 -23.22 10.03 -8.33
CA THR A 27 -22.06 10.13 -7.43
C THR A 27 -20.77 9.83 -8.19
N ASP A 28 -19.76 10.65 -7.96
CA ASP A 28 -18.41 10.39 -8.46
C ASP A 28 -17.70 9.38 -7.56
N ILE A 29 -17.31 8.24 -8.12
CA ILE A 29 -16.49 7.24 -7.43
C ILE A 29 -15.05 7.37 -7.91
N VAL A 30 -14.14 7.65 -6.97
CA VAL A 30 -12.69 7.69 -7.22
C VAL A 30 -12.05 6.48 -6.55
N LEU A 31 -11.51 5.57 -7.35
CA LEU A 31 -10.77 4.42 -6.88
C LEU A 31 -9.26 4.70 -6.95
N ILE A 32 -8.56 4.48 -5.84
CA ILE A 32 -7.11 4.54 -5.76
C ILE A 32 -6.61 3.12 -5.54
N GLU A 33 -6.09 2.50 -6.60
CA GLU A 33 -5.53 1.16 -6.52
C GLU A 33 -4.00 1.20 -6.47
N PRO A 34 -3.38 0.37 -5.62
CA PRO A 34 -1.95 0.14 -5.70
C PRO A 34 -1.58 -0.50 -7.04
N ASN A 35 -0.43 -0.14 -7.58
CA ASN A 35 0.06 -0.77 -8.81
C ASN A 35 0.28 -2.28 -8.59
N HIS A 36 -0.47 -3.10 -9.31
CA HIS A 36 -0.40 -4.56 -9.19
C HIS A 36 0.92 -5.17 -9.67
N ARG A 37 1.85 -4.38 -10.20
CA ARG A 37 3.21 -4.81 -10.57
C ARG A 37 4.27 -4.31 -9.59
N ASP A 38 3.88 -3.60 -8.54
CA ASP A 38 4.78 -3.08 -7.53
C ASP A 38 5.31 -4.22 -6.64
N PRO A 39 6.60 -4.61 -6.79
CA PRO A 39 7.17 -5.73 -6.05
C PRO A 39 7.26 -5.44 -4.54
N GLU A 40 7.30 -4.18 -4.11
CA GLU A 40 7.39 -3.85 -2.68
C GLU A 40 6.11 -4.21 -1.92
N LEU A 41 4.95 -4.07 -2.57
CA LEU A 41 3.66 -4.49 -2.03
C LEU A 41 3.49 -6.01 -1.96
N TYR A 42 4.20 -6.77 -2.82
CA TYR A 42 4.12 -8.24 -2.85
C TYR A 42 5.16 -8.95 -1.99
N LEU A 43 6.31 -8.31 -1.74
CA LEU A 43 7.42 -8.89 -0.99
C LEU A 43 7.41 -8.51 0.49
N ALA A 44 6.62 -7.51 0.89
CA ALA A 44 6.45 -7.19 2.30
C ALA A 44 5.59 -8.26 2.99
N ASN A 45 6.15 -8.96 3.98
CA ASN A 45 5.29 -9.64 4.96
C ASN A 45 4.51 -8.56 5.68
N THR A 46 3.20 -8.56 5.49
CA THR A 46 2.26 -7.65 6.16
C THR A 46 2.32 -7.74 7.71
N PHE A 47 3.08 -8.70 8.26
CA PHE A 47 3.19 -8.97 9.69
C PHE A 47 4.45 -8.39 10.39
N SER A 48 5.51 -7.93 9.69
CA SER A 48 6.68 -7.33 10.37
C SER A 48 6.49 -5.82 10.60
N TYR A 49 6.75 -5.36 11.83
CA TYR A 49 6.61 -3.94 12.21
C TYR A 49 7.58 -3.03 11.42
N SER A 50 8.80 -3.50 11.14
CA SER A 50 9.79 -2.76 10.36
C SER A 50 9.37 -2.63 8.89
N GLN A 51 8.68 -3.65 8.36
CA GLN A 51 8.13 -3.65 7.00
C GLN A 51 6.87 -2.81 6.87
N ARG A 52 6.01 -2.71 7.89
CA ARG A 52 4.81 -1.84 7.86
C ARG A 52 5.13 -0.37 7.60
N ARG A 53 6.19 0.16 8.25
CA ARG A 53 6.60 1.57 8.05
C ARG A 53 7.09 1.81 6.63
N HIS A 54 7.89 0.89 6.11
CA HIS A 54 8.39 0.95 4.74
C HIS A 54 7.24 0.88 3.72
N LEU A 55 6.33 -0.08 3.93
CA LEU A 55 5.17 -0.29 3.06
C LEU A 55 4.24 0.93 3.05
N ALA A 56 3.97 1.51 4.21
CA ALA A 56 3.15 2.71 4.34
C ALA A 56 3.81 3.92 3.65
N GLU A 57 5.12 4.08 3.80
CA GLU A 57 5.88 5.11 3.10
C GLU A 57 5.82 4.90 1.58
N HIS A 58 6.04 3.69 1.10
CA HIS A 58 5.95 3.37 -0.33
C HIS A 58 4.56 3.68 -0.90
N ALA A 59 3.51 3.19 -0.23
CA ALA A 59 2.13 3.44 -0.62
C ALA A 59 1.82 4.94 -0.65
N TYR A 60 2.30 5.71 0.33
CA TYR A 60 2.13 7.16 0.36
C TYR A 60 2.77 7.85 -0.84
N GLN A 61 4.01 7.52 -1.19
CA GLN A 61 4.70 8.13 -2.33
C GLN A 61 4.04 7.74 -3.66
N GLN A 62 3.63 6.48 -3.82
CA GLN A 62 2.88 6.00 -4.99
C GLN A 62 1.55 6.76 -5.14
N THR A 63 0.78 6.91 -4.06
CA THR A 63 -0.49 7.66 -4.11
C THR A 63 -0.25 9.12 -4.48
N ARG A 64 0.77 9.80 -3.93
CA ARG A 64 1.10 11.17 -4.32
C ARG A 64 1.43 11.29 -5.80
N GLN A 65 2.24 10.36 -6.32
CA GLN A 65 2.58 10.32 -7.74
C GLN A 65 1.33 10.10 -8.61
N MET A 66 0.44 9.18 -8.22
CA MET A 66 -0.81 8.90 -8.93
C MET A 66 -1.73 10.13 -8.96
N LEU A 67 -1.88 10.81 -7.82
CA LEU A 67 -2.68 12.04 -7.71
C LEU A 67 -2.09 13.15 -8.59
N ARG A 68 -0.77 13.32 -8.60
CA ARG A 68 -0.08 14.31 -9.45
C ARG A 68 -0.24 13.99 -10.94
N ALA A 69 -0.07 12.73 -11.33
CA ALA A 69 -0.19 12.29 -12.72
C ALA A 69 -1.61 12.47 -13.28
N ASN A 70 -2.63 12.32 -12.43
CA ASN A 70 -4.04 12.43 -12.81
C ASN A 70 -4.67 13.77 -12.37
N GLN A 71 -3.85 14.77 -12.06
CA GLN A 71 -4.30 16.00 -11.39
C GLN A 71 -5.43 16.71 -12.12
N THR A 72 -5.39 16.80 -13.45
CA THR A 72 -6.38 17.56 -14.23
C THR A 72 -7.76 16.90 -14.12
N GLY A 73 -7.84 15.60 -14.38
CA GLY A 73 -9.11 14.85 -14.33
C GLY A 73 -9.67 14.74 -12.91
N LEU A 74 -8.80 14.53 -11.91
CA LEU A 74 -9.21 14.48 -10.51
C LEU A 74 -9.67 15.84 -9.99
N SER A 75 -8.99 16.92 -10.34
CA SER A 75 -9.37 18.27 -9.89
C SER A 75 -10.74 18.66 -10.42
N SER A 76 -11.06 18.33 -11.67
CA SER A 76 -12.40 18.56 -12.21
C SER A 76 -13.47 17.80 -11.45
N LYS A 77 -13.29 16.49 -11.22
CA LYS A 77 -14.26 15.65 -10.50
C LYS A 77 -14.42 16.10 -9.04
N LEU A 78 -13.31 16.24 -8.33
CA LEU A 78 -13.29 16.63 -6.91
C LEU A 78 -13.80 18.07 -6.70
N GLY A 79 -13.54 18.95 -7.66
CA GLY A 79 -13.99 20.35 -7.62
C GLY A 79 -15.50 20.50 -7.57
N TYR A 80 -16.27 19.64 -8.24
CA TYR A 80 -17.74 19.62 -8.13
C TYR A 80 -18.23 19.37 -6.70
N HIS A 81 -17.39 18.74 -5.87
CA HIS A 81 -17.68 18.43 -4.46
C HIS A 81 -16.98 19.37 -3.48
N GLY A 82 -16.35 20.45 -3.95
CA GLY A 82 -15.60 21.39 -3.10
C GLY A 82 -14.29 20.84 -2.55
N ILE A 83 -13.79 19.71 -3.09
CA ILE A 83 -12.54 19.09 -2.68
C ILE A 83 -11.42 19.57 -3.61
N THR A 84 -10.30 20.02 -3.03
CA THR A 84 -9.14 20.50 -3.79
C THR A 84 -7.91 19.64 -3.51
N LEU A 85 -7.10 19.42 -4.54
CA LEU A 85 -5.79 18.78 -4.37
C LEU A 85 -4.81 19.79 -3.75
N ASN A 86 -4.15 19.38 -2.68
CA ASN A 86 -3.09 20.18 -2.08
C ASN A 86 -1.80 20.03 -2.89
N HIS A 87 -1.64 20.86 -3.92
CA HIS A 87 -0.46 20.83 -4.80
C HIS A 87 0.85 21.07 -4.06
N ALA A 88 0.87 21.91 -3.02
CA ALA A 88 2.07 22.11 -2.21
C ALA A 88 2.54 20.80 -1.57
N VAL A 89 1.62 19.99 -1.04
CA VAL A 89 1.94 18.66 -0.50
C VAL A 89 2.21 17.66 -1.62
N LEU A 90 1.52 17.73 -2.75
CA LEU A 90 1.78 16.81 -3.85
C LEU A 90 3.16 17.04 -4.44
N ASP A 91 3.65 18.28 -4.54
CA ASP A 91 4.89 18.65 -5.24
C ASP A 91 6.14 18.68 -4.35
N ASP A 92 5.99 18.61 -3.03
CA ASP A 92 7.11 18.61 -2.07
C ASP A 92 7.95 17.31 -2.11
N VAL A 93 9.14 17.36 -2.70
CA VAL A 93 10.04 16.21 -2.79
C VAL A 93 10.54 15.69 -1.43
N ASN A 94 10.47 16.49 -0.37
CA ASN A 94 10.93 16.12 0.97
C ASN A 94 9.80 15.58 1.85
N LYS A 95 8.58 15.52 1.32
CA LYS A 95 7.43 15.06 2.09
C LYS A 95 7.46 13.53 2.21
N HIS A 96 7.60 13.07 3.45
CA HIS A 96 7.53 11.66 3.83
C HIS A 96 6.39 11.44 4.84
N LEU A 97 5.71 10.29 4.76
CA LEU A 97 4.70 9.89 5.74
C LEU A 97 5.39 9.52 7.07
N CYS A 98 6.51 8.85 6.96
CA CYS A 98 7.29 8.32 8.04
C CYS A 98 8.49 9.24 8.30
N GLN A 99 8.62 9.76 9.53
CA GLN A 99 9.85 10.44 9.96
C GLN A 99 11.13 9.66 9.58
N PRO A 100 12.20 10.34 9.16
CA PRO A 100 13.47 9.70 8.84
C PRO A 100 13.97 8.88 10.03
N LYS A 101 14.44 7.65 9.77
CA LYS A 101 15.12 6.87 10.82
C LYS A 101 16.36 7.64 11.24
N ARG A 102 16.54 7.88 12.55
CA ARG A 102 17.82 8.36 13.09
C ARG A 102 18.92 7.40 12.63
N PRO A 103 20.11 7.90 12.23
CA PRO A 103 21.20 7.04 11.79
C PRO A 103 21.51 6.03 12.90
N SER A 104 21.34 4.75 12.59
CA SER A 104 21.54 3.68 13.55
C SER A 104 23.01 3.59 13.93
N THR A 105 23.30 3.53 15.24
CA THR A 105 24.63 3.18 15.74
C THR A 105 25.03 1.79 15.24
N ARG A 106 26.32 1.45 15.29
CA ARG A 106 26.83 0.13 14.86
C ARG A 106 26.06 -1.03 15.52
N VAL A 107 25.76 -0.89 16.81
CA VAL A 107 24.96 -1.86 17.59
C VAL A 107 23.52 -1.93 17.10
N GLY A 108 22.89 -0.77 16.83
CA GLY A 108 21.53 -0.72 16.30
C GLY A 108 21.37 -1.40 14.93
N ARG A 109 22.40 -1.32 14.06
CA ARG A 109 22.43 -2.02 12.77
C ARG A 109 22.45 -3.53 12.96
N SER A 110 23.31 -4.03 13.83
CA SER A 110 23.40 -5.46 14.12
C SER A 110 22.09 -6.02 14.70
N LEU A 111 21.46 -5.27 15.62
CA LEU A 111 20.18 -5.68 16.22
C LEU A 111 19.04 -5.69 15.19
N THR A 112 18.99 -4.71 14.30
CA THR A 112 18.01 -4.66 13.20
C THR A 112 18.21 -5.82 12.23
N LYS A 113 19.47 -6.12 11.87
CA LYS A 113 19.80 -7.24 10.99
C LYS A 113 19.40 -8.58 11.62
N LEU A 114 19.65 -8.76 12.92
CA LEU A 114 19.23 -9.95 13.67
C LEU A 114 17.71 -10.09 13.68
N HIS A 115 16.97 -9.02 13.99
CA HIS A 115 15.51 -9.02 13.97
C HIS A 115 14.96 -9.45 12.60
N ASN A 116 15.49 -8.88 11.51
CA ASN A 116 15.05 -9.24 10.17
C ASN A 116 15.36 -10.71 9.82
N ILE A 117 16.50 -11.24 10.27
CA ILE A 117 16.84 -12.67 10.05
C ILE A 117 15.88 -13.56 10.84
N LEU A 118 15.57 -13.22 12.09
CA LEU A 118 14.62 -13.97 12.92
C LEU A 118 13.20 -13.95 12.33
N ASP A 119 12.73 -12.78 11.86
CA ASP A 119 11.44 -12.65 11.18
C ASP A 119 11.36 -13.55 9.93
N ASN A 120 12.42 -13.53 9.12
CA ASN A 120 12.50 -14.36 7.91
C ASN A 120 12.53 -15.87 8.24
N LEU A 121 13.28 -16.28 9.27
CA LEU A 121 13.32 -17.68 9.70
C LEU A 121 11.98 -18.15 10.26
N GLN A 122 11.29 -17.32 11.05
CA GLN A 122 9.98 -17.63 11.59
C GLN A 122 8.95 -17.84 10.47
N GLN A 123 9.06 -17.10 9.37
CA GLN A 123 8.22 -17.30 8.20
C GLN A 123 8.52 -18.62 7.49
N VAL A 124 9.79 -18.95 7.28
CA VAL A 124 10.19 -20.22 6.64
C VAL A 124 9.69 -21.41 7.45
N VAL A 125 9.79 -21.35 8.78
CA VAL A 125 9.28 -22.40 9.68
C VAL A 125 7.76 -22.53 9.61
N LYS A 126 7.01 -21.41 9.57
CA LYS A 126 5.54 -21.44 9.40
C LYS A 126 5.10 -22.02 8.05
N VAL A 127 5.88 -21.81 6.99
CA VAL A 127 5.59 -22.37 5.65
C VAL A 127 5.97 -23.85 5.58
N ALA A 128 6.99 -24.29 6.33
CA ALA A 128 7.47 -25.67 6.33
C ALA A 128 6.69 -26.63 7.26
N ALA A 129 5.77 -26.12 8.08
CA ALA A 129 4.87 -26.93 8.91
C ALA A 129 3.46 -26.97 8.29
N PRO A 130 3.17 -27.85 7.31
CA PRO A 130 1.79 -28.13 6.93
C PRO A 130 1.12 -28.86 8.10
N GLU A 131 -0.13 -28.52 8.39
CA GLU A 131 -0.90 -29.13 9.46
C GLU A 131 -0.91 -30.66 9.34
N GLY A 132 -0.32 -31.32 10.34
CA GLY A 132 -0.55 -32.72 10.60
C GLY A 132 -1.96 -32.88 11.18
N SER A 133 -2.88 -33.29 10.32
CA SER A 133 -3.93 -34.30 10.56
C SER A 133 -4.53 -34.39 11.96
N HIS A 134 -5.81 -34.01 12.07
CA HIS A 134 -6.82 -34.74 12.85
C HIS A 134 -8.15 -34.78 12.09
#